data_AF-F8UHT4-F1
#
_entry.id   AF-F8UHT4-F1
#
_cell.length_a   1.000
_cell.length_b   1.000
_cell.length_c   1.000
_cell.angle_alpha   90.00
_cell.angle_beta   90.00
_cell.angle_gamma   90.00
#
_symmetry.space_group_name_H-M   'P 1'
#
loop_
_entity.id
_entity.type
_entity.pdbx_description
1 polymer ?
#
loop_
_entity_poly.entity_id
_entity_poly.type
_entity_poly.pdbx_seq_one_letter_code
_entity_poly.pdbx_strand_id
1 'polypeptide(L)'
;MMDLRPPSPSDPSAPVPLPATMVGRPFGSDEAGRPVGRTKGSFIRATVEYMLECVAQRAAASLPPHAQGGAPERGDQAAGAAEQAKAAALEQLLTRLNAAIPDPSYHVTVDYLMNEGNIYSVEFDAFLSHICRELSGDPRFHFNRGSRSIPASVALLSRPFSLSQTYRMLPRFTAKLADTDMRVGKVTPTSAVVEWYAEKDLARLPQALHPLFTELACQMAQGALASIPVVHSGLPMAKVKELRCRSRGDAYCEWEFTWEAAQAGLGLEVWGGAILSAALLGYTLGRLPAWEWAAAATALLPVWCGWLLWRKRRLTDRLSNAERLLLQTRDSAEKQFDGFQQTNADLQLSNVTLNSETLGTDDPARDRRGPQFHARPG
;
A
#
# COMPACT_ATOMS: atom_id res chain seq x y z
N MET A 1 -42.01 -32.23 -25.36
CA MET A 1 -40.78 -31.60 -25.87
C MET A 1 -40.60 -30.30 -25.09
N MET A 2 -39.84 -30.37 -24.00
CA MET A 2 -39.59 -29.24 -23.10
C MET A 2 -38.26 -28.61 -23.52
N ASP A 3 -38.32 -27.35 -23.93
CA ASP A 3 -37.15 -26.53 -24.28
C ASP A 3 -36.27 -26.33 -23.05
N LEU A 4 -35.21 -27.14 -22.95
CA LEU A 4 -34.10 -26.94 -22.03
C LEU A 4 -33.15 -25.93 -22.66
N ARG A 5 -33.48 -24.64 -22.54
CA ARG A 5 -32.51 -23.57 -22.81
C ARG A 5 -31.57 -23.47 -21.60
N PRO A 6 -30.25 -23.65 -21.77
CA PRO A 6 -29.32 -23.46 -20.67
C PRO A 6 -29.38 -22.00 -20.18
N PRO A 7 -29.16 -21.74 -18.88
CA PRO A 7 -29.08 -20.37 -18.38
C PRO A 7 -27.99 -19.62 -19.13
N SER A 8 -28.35 -18.44 -19.64
CA SER A 8 -27.44 -17.47 -20.23
C SER A 8 -26.23 -17.27 -19.31
N PRO A 9 -24.99 -17.20 -19.83
CA PRO A 9 -23.84 -16.86 -19.00
C PRO A 9 -24.11 -15.50 -18.36
N SER A 10 -24.16 -15.51 -17.03
CA SER A 10 -24.23 -14.33 -16.19
C SER A 10 -23.17 -13.31 -16.61
N ASP A 11 -23.60 -12.05 -16.71
CA ASP A 11 -22.75 -10.90 -17.00
C ASP A 11 -21.49 -10.93 -16.10
N PRO A 12 -20.26 -11.03 -16.66
CA PRO A 12 -19.02 -11.17 -15.89
C PRO A 12 -18.68 -9.92 -15.05
N SER A 13 -19.55 -8.92 -15.05
CA SER A 13 -19.40 -7.60 -14.45
C SER A 13 -20.13 -7.43 -13.11
N ALA A 14 -20.98 -8.38 -12.72
CA ALA A 14 -21.71 -8.30 -11.46
C ALA A 14 -20.79 -8.68 -10.28
N PRO A 15 -20.60 -7.80 -9.28
CA PRO A 15 -19.73 -8.09 -8.15
C PRO A 15 -20.25 -9.30 -7.37
N VAL A 16 -19.34 -10.24 -7.07
CA VAL A 16 -19.66 -11.39 -6.21
C VAL A 16 -20.16 -10.86 -4.86
N PRO A 17 -21.38 -11.22 -4.43
CA PRO A 17 -21.92 -10.71 -3.17
C PRO A 17 -21.15 -11.27 -1.98
N LEU A 18 -20.99 -10.45 -0.94
CA LEU A 18 -20.47 -10.92 0.35
C LEU A 18 -21.44 -11.94 0.98
N PRO A 19 -20.91 -12.97 1.68
CA PRO A 19 -21.70 -13.73 2.64
C PRO A 19 -22.32 -12.81 3.69
N ALA A 20 -23.45 -13.23 4.27
CA ALA A 20 -24.16 -12.41 5.27
C ALA A 20 -23.35 -12.22 6.56
N THR A 21 -22.57 -13.21 6.96
CA THR A 21 -21.80 -13.21 8.21
C THR A 21 -20.40 -13.77 8.01
N MET A 22 -19.45 -13.28 8.80
CA MET A 22 -18.12 -13.84 8.94
C MET A 22 -18.19 -15.19 9.68
N VAL A 23 -17.31 -16.12 9.30
CA VAL A 23 -17.18 -17.42 9.96
C VAL A 23 -16.11 -17.36 11.06
N GLY A 24 -14.95 -16.76 10.76
CA GLY A 24 -13.85 -16.60 11.69
C GLY A 24 -13.93 -15.32 12.53
N ARG A 25 -13.15 -15.30 13.61
CA ARG A 25 -12.98 -14.09 14.43
C ARG A 25 -12.26 -12.99 13.64
N PRO A 26 -12.67 -11.71 13.79
CA PRO A 26 -12.06 -10.62 13.04
C PRO A 26 -10.66 -10.23 13.54
N PHE A 27 -10.36 -10.48 14.81
CA PHE A 27 -9.08 -10.19 15.47
C PHE A 27 -8.89 -11.07 16.71
N GLY A 28 -7.68 -11.05 17.29
CA GLY A 28 -7.32 -11.86 18.45
C GLY A 28 -6.87 -13.28 18.08
N SER A 29 -7.41 -14.29 18.75
CA SER A 29 -7.04 -15.70 18.57
C SER A 29 -8.24 -16.57 18.19
N ASP A 30 -8.00 -17.61 17.39
CA ASP A 30 -8.99 -18.60 16.96
C ASP A 30 -9.41 -19.52 18.13
N GLU A 31 -10.32 -20.46 17.86
CA GLU A 31 -10.79 -21.44 18.84
C GLU A 31 -9.66 -22.34 19.36
N ALA A 32 -8.56 -22.48 18.61
CA ALA A 32 -7.36 -23.22 18.99
C ALA A 32 -6.31 -22.36 19.70
N GLY A 33 -6.62 -21.10 20.01
CA GLY A 33 -5.72 -20.16 20.68
C GLY A 33 -4.58 -19.61 19.80
N ARG A 34 -4.66 -19.80 18.47
CA ARG A 34 -3.67 -19.28 17.52
C ARG A 34 -4.10 -17.89 17.05
N PRO A 35 -3.17 -16.94 16.85
CA PRO A 35 -3.52 -15.63 16.32
C PRO A 35 -4.26 -15.73 14.96
N VAL A 36 -5.45 -15.13 14.85
CA VAL A 36 -6.18 -15.04 13.56
C VAL A 36 -5.58 -13.97 12.65
N GLY A 37 -4.88 -13.00 13.25
CA GLY A 37 -4.47 -11.77 12.61
C GLY A 37 -3.29 -11.95 11.64
N ARG A 38 -3.46 -11.43 10.42
CA ARG A 38 -2.40 -11.35 9.41
C ARG A 38 -2.30 -10.00 8.71
N THR A 39 -3.43 -9.29 8.64
CA THR A 39 -3.51 -7.97 8.03
C THR A 39 -3.19 -6.93 9.10
N LYS A 40 -2.14 -6.14 8.89
CA LYS A 40 -1.76 -5.05 9.80
C LYS A 40 -2.78 -3.93 9.76
N GLY A 41 -3.02 -3.27 10.88
CA GLY A 41 -3.93 -2.14 11.00
C GLY A 41 -3.60 -0.99 10.05
N SER A 42 -2.32 -0.79 9.72
CA SER A 42 -1.91 0.18 8.69
C SER A 42 -2.58 -0.07 7.32
N PHE A 43 -2.81 -1.33 6.93
CA PHE A 43 -3.53 -1.65 5.69
C PHE A 43 -5.03 -1.39 5.81
N ILE A 44 -5.62 -1.67 6.98
CA ILE A 44 -7.04 -1.41 7.26
C ILE A 44 -7.30 0.09 7.22
N ARG A 45 -6.54 0.87 7.99
CA ARG A 45 -6.60 2.33 8.01
C ARG A 45 -6.48 2.92 6.60
N ALA A 46 -5.47 2.52 5.83
CA ALA A 46 -5.29 3.00 4.46
C ALA A 46 -6.49 2.69 3.53
N THR A 47 -7.20 1.58 3.77
CA THR A 47 -8.43 1.24 3.03
C THR A 47 -9.56 2.22 3.34
N VAL A 48 -9.77 2.47 4.63
CA VAL A 48 -10.82 3.36 5.12
C VAL A 48 -10.54 4.79 4.65
N GLU A 49 -9.31 5.27 4.81
CA GLU A 49 -8.90 6.60 4.37
C GLU A 49 -9.09 6.78 2.86
N TYR A 50 -8.72 5.78 2.05
CA TYR A 50 -8.93 5.86 0.61
C TYR A 50 -10.42 5.90 0.23
N MET A 51 -11.26 5.11 0.91
CA MET A 51 -12.72 5.19 0.73
C MET A 51 -13.27 6.58 1.07
N LEU A 52 -12.83 7.16 2.19
CA LEU A 52 -13.26 8.50 2.63
C LEU A 52 -12.80 9.60 1.66
N GLU A 53 -11.63 9.46 1.04
CA GLU A 53 -11.18 10.35 -0.04
C GLU A 53 -12.11 10.30 -1.25
N CYS A 54 -12.46 9.10 -1.72
CA CYS A 54 -13.41 8.93 -2.84
C CYS A 54 -14.79 9.53 -2.50
N VAL A 55 -15.28 9.30 -1.29
CA VAL A 55 -16.55 9.86 -0.80
C VAL A 55 -16.50 11.38 -0.80
N ALA A 56 -15.43 11.98 -0.29
CA ALA A 56 -15.24 13.42 -0.26
C ALA A 56 -15.20 14.03 -1.67
N GLN A 57 -14.48 13.40 -2.60
CA GLN A 57 -14.40 13.84 -4.00
C GLN A 57 -15.78 13.80 -4.67
N ARG A 58 -16.54 12.72 -4.45
CA ARG A 58 -17.90 12.59 -4.98
C ARG A 58 -18.87 13.61 -4.38
N ALA A 59 -18.78 13.86 -3.08
CA ALA A 59 -19.58 14.88 -2.40
C ALA A 59 -19.30 16.28 -2.97
N ALA A 60 -18.02 16.63 -3.14
CA ALA A 60 -17.61 17.89 -3.75
C ALA A 60 -18.10 18.02 -5.21
N ALA A 61 -18.03 16.95 -6.00
CA ALA A 61 -18.50 16.93 -7.39
C ALA A 61 -20.03 17.01 -7.53
N SER A 62 -20.78 16.65 -6.48
CA SER A 62 -22.25 16.68 -6.48
C SER A 62 -22.83 18.04 -6.11
N LEU A 63 -22.00 19.02 -5.73
CA LEU A 63 -22.46 20.36 -5.40
C LEU A 63 -22.93 21.11 -6.67
N PRO A 64 -24.05 21.84 -6.61
CA PRO A 64 -24.55 22.61 -7.74
C PRO A 64 -23.50 23.62 -8.24
N PRO A 65 -23.27 23.74 -9.57
CA PRO A 65 -22.36 24.73 -10.14
C PRO A 65 -22.74 26.20 -9.82
N HIS A 66 -24.00 26.42 -9.40
CA HIS A 66 -24.63 27.74 -9.27
C HIS A 66 -24.97 28.16 -7.84
N ALA A 67 -24.29 27.63 -6.81
CA ALA A 67 -24.38 28.23 -5.48
C ALA A 67 -23.84 29.67 -5.54
N GLN A 68 -24.71 30.66 -5.27
CA GLN A 68 -24.51 32.11 -5.42
C GLN A 68 -23.48 32.73 -4.45
N GLY A 69 -22.63 31.92 -3.82
CA GLY A 69 -21.60 32.37 -2.88
C GLY A 69 -20.25 32.66 -3.52
N GLY A 70 -19.45 33.48 -2.86
CA GLY A 70 -18.06 33.76 -3.25
C GLY A 70 -17.17 32.52 -3.20
N ALA A 71 -15.97 32.60 -3.78
CA ALA A 71 -14.97 31.51 -3.72
C ALA A 71 -14.70 30.92 -2.31
N PRO A 72 -14.59 31.72 -1.22
CA PRO A 72 -14.40 31.16 0.13
C PRO A 72 -15.64 30.42 0.67
N GLU A 73 -16.84 30.97 0.47
CA GLU A 73 -18.10 30.33 0.92
C GLU A 73 -18.36 29.00 0.20
N ARG A 74 -17.95 28.89 -1.06
CA ARG A 74 -18.00 27.63 -1.82
C ARG A 74 -17.01 26.60 -1.28
N GLY A 75 -15.82 27.03 -0.85
CA GLY A 75 -14.84 26.17 -0.19
C GLY A 75 -15.36 25.60 1.11
N ASP A 76 -15.99 26.43 1.94
CA ASP A 76 -16.55 26.02 3.23
C ASP A 76 -17.76 25.08 3.05
N GLN A 77 -18.62 25.34 2.06
CA GLN A 77 -19.73 24.43 1.72
C GLN A 77 -19.24 23.07 1.22
N ALA A 78 -18.19 23.05 0.38
CA ALA A 78 -17.58 21.81 -0.09
C ALA A 78 -16.92 21.02 1.04
N ALA A 79 -16.24 21.70 1.97
CA ALA A 79 -15.66 21.08 3.15
C ALA A 79 -16.77 20.50 4.07
N GLY A 80 -17.82 21.26 4.35
CA GLY A 80 -18.95 20.80 5.17
C GLY A 80 -19.67 19.59 4.58
N ALA A 81 -19.96 19.62 3.27
CA ALA A 81 -20.58 18.50 2.57
C ALA A 81 -19.67 17.25 2.56
N ALA A 82 -18.35 17.45 2.37
CA ALA A 82 -17.39 16.35 2.41
C ALA A 82 -17.31 15.71 3.80
N GLU A 83 -17.25 16.51 4.88
CA GLU A 83 -17.21 15.98 6.25
C GLU A 83 -18.49 15.23 6.62
N GLN A 84 -19.66 15.76 6.25
CA GLN A 84 -20.92 15.06 6.47
C GLN A 84 -20.99 13.73 5.71
N ALA A 85 -20.56 13.72 4.43
CA ALA A 85 -20.54 12.51 3.62
C ALA A 85 -19.57 11.46 4.17
N LYS A 86 -18.39 11.88 4.63
CA LYS A 86 -17.41 11.00 5.29
C LYS A 86 -17.98 10.38 6.57
N ALA A 87 -18.60 11.19 7.43
CA ALA A 87 -19.20 10.70 8.67
C ALA A 87 -20.29 9.65 8.40
N ALA A 88 -21.19 9.93 7.45
CA ALA A 88 -22.24 8.99 7.05
C ALA A 88 -21.65 7.69 6.45
N ALA A 89 -20.60 7.79 5.63
CA ALA A 89 -19.94 6.61 5.05
C ALA A 89 -19.26 5.75 6.13
N LEU A 90 -18.65 6.38 7.14
CA LEU A 90 -18.00 5.68 8.25
C LEU A 90 -19.02 4.97 9.15
N GLU A 91 -20.15 5.61 9.44
CA GLU A 91 -21.27 5.00 10.16
C GLU A 91 -21.83 3.78 9.40
N GLN A 92 -22.02 3.91 8.09
CA GLN A 92 -22.46 2.79 7.24
C GLN A 92 -21.44 1.65 7.21
N LEU A 93 -20.15 1.96 7.13
CA LEU A 93 -19.08 0.96 7.18
C LEU A 93 -19.15 0.16 8.49
N LEU A 94 -19.20 0.84 9.63
CA LEU A 94 -19.27 0.20 10.94
C LEU A 94 -20.54 -0.64 11.10
N THR A 95 -21.69 -0.08 10.72
CA THR A 95 -22.98 -0.78 10.80
C THR A 95 -22.94 -2.08 10.00
N ARG A 96 -22.43 -2.04 8.76
CA ARG A 96 -22.37 -3.22 7.90
C ARG A 96 -21.32 -4.24 8.35
N LEU A 97 -20.17 -3.79 8.85
CA LEU A 97 -19.15 -4.67 9.41
C LEU A 97 -19.64 -5.38 10.67
N ASN A 98 -20.20 -4.63 11.63
CA ASN A 98 -20.67 -5.19 12.89
C ASN A 98 -21.90 -6.09 12.70
N ALA A 99 -22.76 -5.80 11.71
CA ALA A 99 -23.85 -6.70 11.33
C ALA A 99 -23.34 -8.04 10.75
N ALA A 100 -22.17 -8.04 10.10
CA ALA A 100 -21.54 -9.26 9.58
C ALA A 100 -20.75 -10.04 10.65
N ILE A 101 -20.50 -9.46 11.83
CA ILE A 101 -19.77 -10.11 12.93
C ILE A 101 -20.80 -10.70 13.92
N PRO A 102 -20.92 -12.03 14.02
CA PRO A 102 -21.96 -12.66 14.85
C PRO A 102 -21.86 -12.37 16.34
N ASP A 103 -20.63 -12.25 16.86
CA ASP A 103 -20.37 -12.05 18.28
C ASP A 103 -20.13 -10.56 18.60
N PRO A 104 -21.03 -9.91 19.37
CA PRO A 104 -20.90 -8.49 19.72
C PRO A 104 -19.62 -8.11 20.46
N SER A 105 -18.94 -9.06 21.13
CA SER A 105 -17.67 -8.74 21.80
C SER A 105 -16.55 -8.40 20.81
N TYR A 106 -16.75 -8.71 19.53
CA TYR A 106 -15.81 -8.43 18.45
C TYR A 106 -16.25 -7.26 17.56
N HIS A 107 -17.29 -6.51 17.95
CA HIS A 107 -17.70 -5.32 17.21
C HIS A 107 -16.61 -4.25 17.24
N VAL A 108 -16.39 -3.63 16.08
CA VAL A 108 -15.37 -2.61 15.89
C VAL A 108 -15.95 -1.21 16.04
N THR A 109 -15.10 -0.28 16.48
CA THR A 109 -15.35 1.16 16.50
C THR A 109 -14.42 1.86 15.50
N VAL A 110 -14.67 3.16 15.26
CA VAL A 110 -13.76 3.99 14.44
C VAL A 110 -12.34 3.96 15.02
N ASP A 111 -12.20 4.21 16.32
CA ASP A 111 -10.90 4.27 16.98
C ASP A 111 -10.14 2.95 16.87
N TYR A 112 -10.87 1.82 16.95
CA TYR A 112 -10.27 0.50 16.75
C TYR A 112 -9.76 0.32 15.32
N LEU A 113 -10.57 0.65 14.30
CA LEU A 113 -10.21 0.52 12.89
C LEU A 113 -9.02 1.41 12.49
N MET A 114 -8.95 2.62 13.05
CA MET A 114 -7.92 3.60 12.73
C MET A 114 -6.60 3.36 13.48
N ASN A 115 -6.58 2.45 14.46
CA ASN A 115 -5.37 2.06 15.17
C ASN A 115 -4.50 1.11 14.32
N GLU A 116 -3.32 1.58 13.94
CA GLU A 116 -2.38 0.83 13.10
C GLU A 116 -1.72 -0.37 13.79
N GLY A 117 -1.71 -0.38 15.13
CA GLY A 117 -1.14 -1.45 15.96
C GLY A 117 -2.00 -2.71 16.01
N ASN A 118 -3.27 -2.62 15.61
CA ASN A 118 -4.19 -3.75 15.58
C ASN A 118 -3.85 -4.73 14.44
N ILE A 119 -4.24 -5.99 14.61
CA ILE A 119 -4.04 -7.04 13.60
C ILE A 119 -5.36 -7.75 13.36
N TYR A 120 -5.71 -7.90 12.08
CA TYR A 120 -7.01 -8.37 11.62
C TYR A 120 -6.88 -9.66 10.81
N SER A 121 -7.92 -10.47 10.82
CA SER A 121 -8.01 -11.67 9.97
C SER A 121 -8.15 -11.26 8.50
N VAL A 122 -7.76 -12.17 7.60
CA VAL A 122 -7.90 -11.95 6.14
C VAL A 122 -9.37 -11.90 5.73
N GLU A 123 -10.23 -12.65 6.42
CA GLU A 123 -11.68 -12.60 6.22
C GLU A 123 -12.23 -11.21 6.56
N PHE A 124 -11.83 -10.63 7.69
CA PHE A 124 -12.24 -9.27 8.06
C PHE A 124 -11.82 -8.23 7.02
N ASP A 125 -10.56 -8.29 6.55
CA ASP A 125 -10.07 -7.40 5.49
C ASP A 125 -10.86 -7.58 4.18
N ALA A 126 -11.24 -8.81 3.81
CA ALA A 126 -12.06 -9.05 2.61
C ALA A 126 -13.44 -8.38 2.71
N PHE A 127 -14.13 -8.51 3.85
CA PHE A 127 -15.39 -7.82 4.10
C PHE A 127 -15.23 -6.30 4.09
N LEU A 128 -14.27 -5.78 4.86
CA LEU A 128 -14.00 -4.34 4.97
C LEU A 128 -13.68 -3.73 3.61
N SER A 129 -12.77 -4.34 2.88
CA SER A 129 -12.35 -3.87 1.56
C SER A 129 -13.51 -3.88 0.55
N HIS A 130 -14.37 -4.89 0.58
CA HIS A 130 -15.54 -4.94 -0.30
C HIS A 130 -16.57 -3.85 0.03
N ILE A 131 -16.90 -3.67 1.32
CA ILE A 131 -17.82 -2.61 1.76
C ILE A 131 -17.24 -1.23 1.42
N CYS A 132 -15.94 -1.02 1.65
CA CYS A 132 -15.25 0.22 1.28
C CYS A 132 -15.31 0.49 -0.22
N ARG A 133 -15.17 -0.53 -1.09
CA ARG A 133 -15.36 -0.37 -2.53
C ARG A 133 -16.76 0.14 -2.85
N GLU A 134 -17.80 -0.48 -2.30
CA GLU A 134 -19.18 -0.05 -2.55
C GLU A 134 -19.45 1.37 -2.08
N LEU A 135 -19.01 1.71 -0.85
CA LEU A 135 -19.20 3.05 -0.29
C LEU A 135 -18.41 4.11 -1.07
N SER A 136 -17.20 3.79 -1.54
CA SER A 136 -16.37 4.69 -2.34
C SER A 136 -17.01 5.05 -3.68
N GLY A 137 -17.76 4.12 -4.28
CA GLY A 137 -18.25 4.23 -5.65
C GLY A 137 -17.15 4.17 -6.72
N ASP A 138 -15.90 3.85 -6.37
CA ASP A 138 -14.80 3.69 -7.32
C ASP A 138 -14.81 2.27 -7.92
N PRO A 139 -15.08 2.12 -9.24
CA PRO A 139 -15.06 0.81 -9.89
C PRO A 139 -13.67 0.17 -9.92
N ARG A 140 -12.59 0.95 -9.72
CA ARG A 140 -11.21 0.48 -9.66
C ARG A 140 -10.60 0.61 -8.26
N PHE A 141 -11.45 0.62 -7.23
CA PHE A 141 -11.05 0.86 -5.84
C PHE A 141 -9.81 0.08 -5.40
N HIS A 142 -9.78 -1.24 -5.59
CA HIS A 142 -8.66 -2.07 -5.15
C HIS A 142 -7.37 -1.77 -5.91
N PHE A 143 -7.45 -1.51 -7.21
CA PHE A 143 -6.30 -1.10 -8.02
C PHE A 143 -5.77 0.26 -7.57
N ASN A 144 -6.65 1.24 -7.42
CA ASN A 144 -6.23 2.60 -7.05
C ASN A 144 -5.70 2.65 -5.61
N ARG A 145 -6.34 1.95 -4.66
CA ARG A 145 -5.79 1.71 -3.31
C ARG A 145 -4.41 1.05 -3.38
N GLY A 146 -4.28 -0.04 -4.14
CA GLY A 146 -3.04 -0.78 -4.31
C GLY A 146 -1.91 0.11 -4.84
N SER A 147 -2.19 1.03 -5.75
CA SER A 147 -1.19 1.97 -6.29
C SER A 147 -0.53 2.85 -5.23
N ARG A 148 -1.17 2.99 -4.06
CA ARG A 148 -0.72 3.79 -2.92
C ARG A 148 -0.17 2.94 -1.77
N SER A 149 -0.15 1.60 -1.92
CA SER A 149 0.13 0.69 -0.81
C SER A 149 1.62 0.42 -0.57
N ILE A 150 2.53 0.90 -1.43
CA ILE A 150 3.97 0.73 -1.23
C ILE A 150 4.42 1.69 -0.12
N PRO A 151 4.92 1.18 1.02
CA PRO A 151 5.42 2.06 2.08
C PRO A 151 6.63 2.86 1.61
N ALA A 152 6.74 4.12 2.07
CA ALA A 152 7.87 4.98 1.73
C ALA A 152 9.22 4.31 2.05
N SER A 153 9.32 3.58 3.18
CA SER A 153 10.53 2.84 3.56
C SER A 153 10.95 1.81 2.50
N VAL A 154 10.01 1.07 1.91
CA VAL A 154 10.30 0.08 0.86
C VAL A 154 10.69 0.78 -0.44
N ALA A 155 10.01 1.87 -0.80
CA ALA A 155 10.39 2.69 -1.95
C ALA A 155 11.84 3.19 -1.81
N LEU A 156 12.22 3.68 -0.63
CA LEU A 156 13.58 4.15 -0.34
C LEU A 156 14.62 3.04 -0.42
N LEU A 157 14.32 1.86 0.13
CA LEU A 157 15.20 0.68 0.04
C LEU A 157 15.41 0.21 -1.40
N SER A 158 14.45 0.45 -2.30
CA SER A 158 14.55 0.06 -3.71
C SER A 158 15.36 1.03 -4.57
N ARG A 159 15.49 2.31 -4.18
CA ARG A 159 16.14 3.37 -4.98
C ARG A 159 17.56 3.09 -5.46
N PRO A 160 18.44 2.37 -4.72
CA PRO A 160 19.79 2.08 -5.21
C PRO A 160 19.84 1.15 -6.43
N PHE A 161 18.73 0.45 -6.72
CA PHE A 161 18.65 -0.54 -7.79
C PHE A 161 18.08 0.07 -9.08
N SER A 162 18.29 -0.58 -10.22
CA SER A 162 17.51 -0.24 -11.43
C SER A 162 16.07 -0.73 -11.29
N LEU A 163 15.12 -0.16 -12.05
CA LEU A 163 13.73 -0.67 -12.04
C LEU A 163 13.66 -2.17 -12.29
N SER A 164 14.39 -2.68 -13.29
CA SER A 164 14.48 -4.12 -13.55
C SER A 164 15.01 -4.92 -12.35
N GLN A 165 15.99 -4.39 -11.61
CA GLN A 165 16.49 -5.05 -10.40
C GLN A 165 15.44 -4.99 -9.27
N THR A 166 14.73 -3.87 -9.10
CA THR A 166 13.62 -3.73 -8.16
C THR A 166 12.53 -4.76 -8.44
N TYR A 167 12.13 -4.94 -9.71
CA TYR A 167 11.19 -5.97 -10.12
C TYR A 167 11.72 -7.39 -9.82
N ARG A 168 12.99 -7.69 -10.09
CA ARG A 168 13.59 -9.00 -9.72
C ARG A 168 13.59 -9.27 -8.21
N MET A 169 13.64 -8.22 -7.41
CA MET A 169 13.66 -8.31 -5.94
C MET A 169 12.27 -8.33 -5.32
N LEU A 170 11.19 -8.27 -6.13
CA LEU A 170 9.81 -8.25 -5.63
C LEU A 170 9.49 -9.35 -4.61
N PRO A 171 9.84 -10.64 -4.81
CA PRO A 171 9.51 -11.67 -3.84
C PRO A 171 10.12 -11.40 -2.46
N ARG A 172 11.30 -10.77 -2.42
CA ARG A 172 11.99 -10.42 -1.16
C ARG A 172 11.34 -9.22 -0.48
N PHE A 173 10.96 -8.19 -1.24
CA PHE A 173 10.29 -7.01 -0.67
C PHE A 173 8.87 -7.33 -0.20
N THR A 174 8.11 -8.07 -1.02
CA THR A 174 6.74 -8.47 -0.71
C THR A 174 6.69 -9.38 0.52
N ALA A 175 7.62 -10.33 0.68
CA ALA A 175 7.73 -11.17 1.87
C ALA A 175 7.95 -10.39 3.19
N LYS A 176 8.39 -9.12 3.14
CA LYS A 176 8.49 -8.25 4.33
C LYS A 176 7.18 -7.55 4.67
N LEU A 177 6.25 -7.49 3.72
CA LEU A 177 4.98 -6.78 3.85
C LEU A 177 3.80 -7.74 4.03
N ALA A 178 3.80 -8.85 3.30
CA ALA A 178 2.75 -9.85 3.28
C ALA A 178 3.35 -11.25 3.04
N ASP A 179 2.78 -12.28 3.66
CA ASP A 179 3.12 -13.67 3.29
C ASP A 179 2.27 -14.11 2.10
N THR A 180 2.65 -13.59 0.94
CA THR A 180 2.10 -13.93 -0.37
C THR A 180 3.15 -14.68 -1.19
N ASP A 181 2.74 -15.58 -2.09
CA ASP A 181 3.65 -16.25 -3.02
C ASP A 181 3.65 -15.48 -4.36
N MET A 182 4.64 -14.61 -4.51
CA MET A 182 4.92 -13.90 -5.75
C MET A 182 6.22 -14.40 -6.35
N ARG A 183 6.21 -14.62 -7.66
CA ARG A 183 7.37 -15.05 -8.44
C ARG A 183 7.58 -14.10 -9.59
N VAL A 184 8.84 -13.96 -10.01
CA VAL A 184 9.20 -13.06 -11.09
C VAL A 184 9.80 -13.89 -12.20
N GLY A 185 9.17 -13.84 -13.36
CA GLY A 185 9.61 -14.50 -14.57
C GLY A 185 10.62 -13.64 -15.33
N LYS A 186 10.38 -13.45 -16.62
CA LYS A 186 11.27 -12.68 -17.49
C LYS A 186 11.28 -11.20 -17.09
N VAL A 187 12.49 -10.64 -16.93
CA VAL A 187 12.69 -9.20 -16.69
C VAL A 187 13.65 -8.62 -17.71
N THR A 188 13.22 -7.56 -18.38
CA THR A 188 13.97 -6.78 -19.36
C THR A 188 14.27 -5.37 -18.80
N PRO A 189 14.99 -4.49 -19.51
CA PRO A 189 15.17 -3.09 -19.09
C PRO A 189 13.88 -2.29 -18.93
N THR A 190 12.80 -2.68 -19.61
CA THR A 190 11.53 -1.94 -19.70
C THR A 190 10.30 -2.78 -19.36
N SER A 191 10.48 -4.04 -18.97
CA SER A 191 9.36 -4.91 -18.61
C SER A 191 9.72 -5.97 -17.58
N ALA A 192 8.70 -6.46 -16.88
CA ALA A 192 8.79 -7.60 -15.98
C ALA A 192 7.51 -8.42 -16.02
N VAL A 193 7.64 -9.75 -16.04
CA VAL A 193 6.52 -10.68 -15.85
C VAL A 193 6.50 -11.13 -14.39
N VAL A 194 5.35 -11.01 -13.73
CA VAL A 194 5.16 -11.39 -12.33
C VAL A 194 3.99 -12.36 -12.22
N GLU A 195 4.18 -13.40 -11.44
CA GLU A 195 3.21 -14.43 -11.13
C GLU A 195 2.78 -14.31 -9.67
N TRP A 196 1.49 -14.52 -9.39
CA TRP A 196 0.94 -14.57 -8.04
C TRP A 196 0.12 -15.84 -7.82
N TYR A 197 0.47 -16.55 -6.75
CA TYR A 197 -0.12 -17.81 -6.30
C TYR A 197 -0.93 -17.56 -5.02
N ALA A 198 -2.25 -17.78 -5.11
CA ALA A 198 -3.20 -17.43 -4.06
C ALA A 198 -3.39 -18.53 -3.01
N GLU A 199 -2.81 -19.72 -3.19
CA GLU A 199 -3.08 -20.93 -2.40
C GLU A 199 -2.93 -20.71 -0.89
N LYS A 200 -1.88 -20.00 -0.47
CA LYS A 200 -1.62 -19.71 0.95
C LYS A 200 -2.70 -18.85 1.58
N ASP A 201 -3.20 -17.87 0.83
CA ASP A 201 -4.21 -16.93 1.29
C ASP A 201 -5.60 -17.61 1.30
N LEU A 202 -5.92 -18.34 0.23
CA LEU A 202 -7.19 -19.06 0.08
C LEU A 202 -7.35 -20.19 1.10
N ALA A 203 -6.27 -20.87 1.50
CA ALA A 203 -6.31 -21.92 2.51
C ALA A 203 -6.78 -21.43 3.90
N ARG A 204 -6.78 -20.12 4.14
CA ARG A 204 -7.18 -19.48 5.40
C ARG A 204 -8.53 -18.80 5.33
N LEU A 205 -9.13 -18.76 4.15
CA LEU A 205 -10.40 -18.11 3.90
C LEU A 205 -11.50 -19.16 3.72
N PRO A 206 -12.70 -18.91 4.25
CA PRO A 206 -13.89 -19.66 3.85
C PRO A 206 -14.02 -19.72 2.32
N GLN A 207 -14.38 -20.88 1.79
CA GLN A 207 -14.46 -21.11 0.34
C GLN A 207 -15.39 -20.11 -0.38
N ALA A 208 -16.45 -19.66 0.31
CA ALA A 208 -17.38 -18.65 -0.19
C ALA A 208 -16.72 -17.31 -0.52
N LEU A 209 -15.60 -16.96 0.13
CA LEU A 209 -14.87 -15.72 -0.11
C LEU A 209 -13.79 -15.85 -1.19
N HIS A 210 -13.48 -17.05 -1.66
CA HIS A 210 -12.37 -17.28 -2.60
C HIS A 210 -12.48 -16.44 -3.89
N PRO A 211 -13.64 -16.37 -4.57
CA PRO A 211 -13.76 -15.57 -5.80
C PRO A 211 -13.55 -14.07 -5.54
N LEU A 212 -14.21 -13.53 -4.50
CA LEU A 212 -14.14 -12.12 -4.12
C LEU A 212 -12.72 -11.73 -3.71
N PHE A 213 -12.08 -12.54 -2.86
CA PHE A 213 -10.71 -12.29 -2.44
C PHE A 213 -9.74 -12.34 -3.62
N THR A 214 -9.93 -13.29 -4.53
CA THR A 214 -9.07 -13.41 -5.72
C THR A 214 -9.15 -12.16 -6.59
N GLU A 215 -10.35 -11.64 -6.84
CA GLU A 215 -10.56 -10.41 -7.62
C GLU A 215 -9.90 -9.19 -6.94
N LEU A 216 -10.17 -9.02 -5.64
CA LEU A 216 -9.62 -7.93 -4.83
C LEU A 216 -8.10 -7.95 -4.80
N ALA A 217 -7.51 -9.11 -4.46
CA ALA A 217 -6.07 -9.25 -4.31
C ALA A 217 -5.35 -9.10 -5.64
N CYS A 218 -5.93 -9.60 -6.74
CA CYS A 218 -5.45 -9.41 -8.10
C CYS A 218 -5.33 -7.91 -8.43
N GLN A 219 -6.43 -7.16 -8.29
CA GLN A 219 -6.45 -5.72 -8.59
C GLN A 219 -5.49 -4.94 -7.70
N MET A 220 -5.44 -5.26 -6.40
CA MET A 220 -4.54 -4.62 -5.44
C MET A 220 -3.07 -4.86 -5.79
N ALA A 221 -2.69 -6.09 -6.13
CA ALA A 221 -1.34 -6.43 -6.56
C ALA A 221 -0.97 -5.72 -7.86
N GLN A 222 -1.86 -5.71 -8.85
CA GLN A 222 -1.66 -4.97 -10.10
C GLN A 222 -1.42 -3.48 -9.84
N GLY A 223 -2.23 -2.85 -9.00
CA GLY A 223 -2.10 -1.44 -8.65
C GLY A 223 -0.75 -1.14 -7.99
N ALA A 224 -0.38 -1.93 -6.98
CA ALA A 224 0.87 -1.76 -6.25
C ALA A 224 2.09 -1.94 -7.16
N LEU A 225 2.13 -3.02 -7.95
CA LEU A 225 3.26 -3.27 -8.83
C LEU A 225 3.34 -2.24 -9.96
N ALA A 226 2.20 -1.81 -10.50
CA ALA A 226 2.16 -0.78 -11.53
C ALA A 226 2.67 0.60 -11.03
N SER A 227 2.59 0.89 -9.74
CA SER A 227 3.05 2.17 -9.17
C SER A 227 4.55 2.19 -8.85
N ILE A 228 5.27 1.07 -8.96
CA ILE A 228 6.72 1.00 -8.70
C ILE A 228 7.51 2.07 -9.46
N PRO A 229 7.34 2.28 -10.78
CA PRO A 229 8.07 3.33 -11.50
C PRO A 229 7.82 4.74 -10.97
N VAL A 230 6.60 5.02 -10.48
CA VAL A 230 6.23 6.31 -9.89
C VAL A 230 7.03 6.55 -8.61
N VAL A 231 6.96 5.61 -7.66
CA VAL A 231 7.58 5.79 -6.34
C VAL A 231 9.11 5.63 -6.39
N HIS A 232 9.63 4.86 -7.34
CA HIS A 232 11.06 4.59 -7.49
C HIS A 232 11.80 5.67 -8.30
N SER A 233 11.23 6.08 -9.44
CA SER A 233 11.91 6.92 -10.45
C SER A 233 11.13 8.16 -10.88
N GLY A 234 9.94 8.40 -10.34
CA GLY A 234 9.07 9.49 -10.80
C GLY A 234 8.58 9.33 -12.23
N LEU A 235 8.61 8.11 -12.77
CA LEU A 235 8.10 7.79 -14.10
C LEU A 235 6.59 7.53 -14.04
N PRO A 236 5.87 7.59 -15.18
CA PRO A 236 4.48 7.14 -15.24
C PRO A 236 4.33 5.69 -14.74
N MET A 237 3.14 5.35 -14.24
CA MET A 237 2.81 3.98 -13.85
C MET A 237 3.10 3.00 -14.99
N ALA A 238 3.58 1.81 -14.63
CA ALA A 238 3.75 0.75 -15.62
C ALA A 238 2.38 0.35 -16.20
N LYS A 239 2.34 0.12 -17.51
CA LYS A 239 1.16 -0.49 -18.14
C LYS A 239 1.12 -1.95 -17.74
N VAL A 240 -0.05 -2.40 -17.31
CA VAL A 240 -0.31 -3.79 -16.90
C VAL A 240 -0.99 -4.50 -18.06
N LYS A 241 -0.41 -5.61 -18.50
CA LYS A 241 -1.04 -6.56 -19.42
C LYS A 241 -1.24 -7.88 -18.68
N GLU A 242 -2.49 -8.27 -18.51
CA GLU A 242 -2.80 -9.56 -17.90
C GLU A 242 -2.61 -10.70 -18.90
N LEU A 243 -1.85 -11.72 -18.49
CA LEU A 243 -1.52 -12.90 -19.29
C LEU A 243 -2.33 -14.12 -18.82
N ARG A 244 -2.49 -14.28 -17.50
CA ARG A 244 -3.29 -15.34 -16.86
C ARG A 244 -4.05 -14.76 -15.67
N CYS A 245 -5.22 -15.30 -15.37
CA CYS A 245 -6.00 -14.88 -14.22
C CYS A 245 -6.75 -16.03 -13.58
N ARG A 246 -6.54 -16.20 -12.28
CA ARG A 246 -7.21 -17.25 -11.51
C ARG A 246 -8.73 -17.12 -11.52
N SER A 247 -9.27 -15.91 -11.59
CA SER A 247 -10.73 -15.71 -11.71
C SER A 247 -11.30 -16.26 -13.02
N ARG A 248 -10.46 -16.46 -14.05
CA ARG A 248 -10.81 -17.15 -15.31
C ARG A 248 -10.52 -18.66 -15.30
N GLY A 249 -10.08 -19.22 -14.17
CA GLY A 249 -9.79 -20.64 -14.02
C GLY A 249 -8.32 -21.03 -14.22
N ASP A 250 -7.41 -20.07 -14.40
CA ASP A 250 -5.97 -20.35 -14.41
C ASP A 250 -5.46 -20.75 -13.01
N ALA A 251 -4.36 -21.50 -12.95
CA ALA A 251 -3.77 -21.91 -11.67
C ALA A 251 -3.23 -20.72 -10.84
N TYR A 252 -2.78 -19.66 -11.51
CA TYR A 252 -2.19 -18.47 -10.90
C TYR A 252 -2.51 -17.23 -11.75
N CYS A 253 -2.32 -16.04 -11.18
CA CYS A 253 -2.40 -14.80 -11.96
C CYS A 253 -1.01 -14.43 -12.50
N GLU A 254 -0.95 -13.97 -13.74
CA GLU A 254 0.29 -13.61 -14.41
C GLU A 254 0.11 -12.27 -15.12
N TRP A 255 1.02 -11.33 -14.87
CA TRP A 255 0.96 -9.99 -15.44
C TRP A 255 2.31 -9.56 -16.00
N GLU A 256 2.29 -8.94 -17.16
CA GLU A 256 3.42 -8.20 -17.72
C GLU A 256 3.28 -6.71 -17.39
N PHE A 257 4.27 -6.17 -16.70
CA PHE A 257 4.41 -4.75 -16.43
C PHE A 257 5.39 -4.16 -17.43
N THR A 258 5.03 -3.06 -18.08
CA THR A 258 5.89 -2.34 -19.03
C THR A 258 6.02 -0.87 -18.66
N TRP A 259 7.23 -0.33 -18.69
CA TRP A 259 7.52 1.05 -18.33
C TRP A 259 8.46 1.72 -19.34
N GLU A 260 8.42 3.05 -19.37
CA GLU A 260 9.31 3.85 -20.20
C GLU A 260 10.75 3.69 -19.72
N ALA A 261 11.67 3.43 -20.64
CA ALA A 261 13.08 3.50 -20.31
C ALA A 261 13.39 4.94 -19.89
N ALA A 262 14.01 5.13 -18.72
CA ALA A 262 14.59 6.42 -18.38
C ALA A 262 15.55 6.79 -19.50
N GLN A 263 15.18 7.78 -20.33
CA GLN A 263 16.05 8.25 -21.39
C GLN A 263 17.29 8.84 -20.71
N ALA A 264 18.38 8.08 -20.72
CA ALA A 264 19.69 8.61 -20.45
C ALA A 264 20.10 9.47 -21.66
N GLY A 265 19.38 10.58 -21.88
CA GLY A 265 19.80 11.59 -22.83
C GLY A 265 21.19 12.06 -22.41
N LEU A 266 22.15 12.00 -23.33
CA LEU A 266 23.38 12.76 -23.19
C LEU A 266 22.96 14.22 -22.96
N GLY A 267 23.33 14.78 -21.81
CA GLY A 267 22.89 16.12 -21.43
C GLY A 267 23.25 17.14 -22.52
N LEU A 268 22.50 18.24 -22.58
CA LEU A 268 22.72 19.32 -23.54
C LEU A 268 24.18 19.84 -23.55
N GLU A 269 24.89 19.65 -22.44
CA GLU A 269 26.31 19.97 -22.24
C GLU A 269 27.25 19.07 -23.06
N VAL A 270 26.92 17.78 -23.22
CA VAL A 270 27.69 16.85 -24.07
C VAL A 270 27.46 17.17 -25.54
N TRP A 271 26.22 17.51 -25.92
CA TRP A 271 25.90 17.98 -27.27
C TRP A 271 26.54 19.35 -27.57
N GLY A 272 26.51 20.28 -26.62
CA GLY A 272 27.17 21.57 -26.72
C GLY A 272 28.69 21.43 -26.89
N GLY A 273 29.30 20.51 -26.13
CA GLY A 273 30.71 20.15 -26.32
C GLY A 273 30.99 19.57 -27.69
N ALA A 274 30.19 18.60 -28.15
CA ALA A 274 30.37 17.95 -29.45
C ALA A 274 30.20 18.93 -30.63
N ILE A 275 29.21 19.83 -30.58
CA ILE A 275 28.97 20.86 -31.60
C ILE A 275 30.13 21.85 -31.64
N LEU A 276 30.60 22.33 -30.48
CA LEU A 276 31.73 23.24 -30.40
C LEU A 276 33.02 22.60 -30.92
N SER A 277 33.25 21.33 -30.60
CA SER A 277 34.37 20.53 -31.11
C SER A 277 34.30 20.35 -32.63
N ALA A 278 33.12 20.09 -33.19
CA ALA A 278 32.94 19.98 -34.63
C ALA A 278 33.17 21.33 -35.35
N ALA A 279 32.70 22.44 -34.77
CA ALA A 279 32.93 23.78 -35.29
C ALA A 279 34.43 24.16 -35.28
N LEU A 280 35.14 23.85 -34.20
CA LEU A 280 36.59 24.03 -34.09
C LEU A 280 37.34 23.15 -35.09
N LEU A 281 36.94 21.89 -35.27
CA LEU A 281 37.54 20.99 -36.25
C LEU A 281 37.33 21.53 -37.68
N GLY A 282 36.13 22.00 -38.02
CA GLY A 282 35.83 22.63 -39.30
C GLY A 282 36.67 23.88 -39.56
N TYR A 283 36.85 24.72 -38.53
CA TYR A 283 37.73 25.90 -38.59
C TYR A 283 39.18 25.52 -38.90
N THR A 284 39.68 24.43 -38.33
CA THR A 284 41.06 23.96 -38.51
C THR A 284 41.28 23.31 -39.89
N LEU A 285 40.31 22.56 -40.40
CA LEU A 285 40.36 21.97 -41.74
C LEU A 285 40.26 23.04 -42.85
N GLY A 286 39.67 24.20 -42.55
CA GLY A 286 39.57 25.35 -43.46
C GLY A 286 40.88 26.11 -43.71
N ARG A 287 42.02 25.68 -43.11
CA ARG A 287 43.35 26.28 -43.28
C ARG A 287 43.39 27.81 -43.12
N LEU A 288 42.68 28.36 -42.14
CA LEU A 288 42.82 29.77 -41.76
C LEU A 288 44.15 29.96 -41.00
N PRO A 289 44.92 31.03 -41.29
CA PRO A 289 46.32 31.13 -40.87
C PRO A 289 46.44 31.54 -39.40
N ALA A 290 46.61 30.54 -38.54
CA ALA A 290 47.44 30.53 -37.34
C ALA A 290 47.14 29.24 -36.56
N TRP A 291 48.18 28.47 -36.21
CA TRP A 291 48.16 27.44 -35.16
C TRP A 291 47.84 25.98 -35.53
N GLU A 292 48.68 25.36 -36.38
CA GLU A 292 48.51 23.95 -36.80
C GLU A 292 48.67 22.90 -35.68
N TRP A 293 49.27 23.25 -34.52
CA TRP A 293 49.51 22.28 -33.42
C TRP A 293 48.60 22.45 -32.19
N ALA A 294 47.92 23.61 -32.01
CA ALA A 294 46.96 23.79 -30.90
C ALA A 294 45.54 23.33 -31.26
N ALA A 295 45.24 23.33 -32.56
CA ALA A 295 43.95 22.98 -33.17
C ALA A 295 43.35 21.64 -32.69
N ALA A 296 44.14 20.57 -32.68
CA ALA A 296 43.64 19.24 -32.32
C ALA A 296 43.37 19.09 -30.81
N ALA A 297 44.20 19.73 -29.97
CA ALA A 297 44.05 19.68 -28.52
C ALA A 297 42.88 20.56 -28.03
N THR A 298 42.67 21.73 -28.64
CA THR A 298 41.55 22.62 -28.31
C THR A 298 40.21 22.09 -28.79
N ALA A 299 40.18 21.29 -29.87
CA ALA A 299 38.94 20.68 -30.34
C ALA A 299 38.40 19.60 -29.39
N LEU A 300 39.24 18.85 -28.66
CA LEU A 300 38.77 17.78 -27.76
C LEU A 300 38.46 18.26 -26.33
N LEU A 301 39.00 19.41 -25.93
CA LEU A 301 38.81 20.00 -24.61
C LEU A 301 37.34 20.24 -24.23
N PRO A 302 36.47 20.78 -25.10
CA PRO A 302 35.06 21.00 -24.78
C PRO A 302 34.28 19.71 -24.52
N VAL A 303 34.52 18.65 -25.30
CA VAL A 303 33.90 17.34 -25.09
C VAL A 303 34.38 16.71 -23.78
N TRP A 304 35.67 16.81 -23.47
CA TRP A 304 36.20 16.32 -22.20
C TRP A 304 35.61 17.09 -21.02
N CYS A 305 35.61 18.43 -21.07
CA CYS A 305 35.02 19.27 -20.04
C CYS A 305 33.52 19.02 -19.85
N GLY A 306 32.75 18.89 -20.94
CA GLY A 306 31.34 18.53 -20.91
C GLY A 306 31.10 17.15 -20.28
N TRP A 307 31.94 16.16 -20.61
CA TRP A 307 31.88 14.83 -20.00
C TRP A 307 32.24 14.84 -18.50
N LEU A 308 33.26 15.60 -18.09
CA LEU A 308 33.64 15.74 -16.69
C LEU A 308 32.58 16.48 -15.87
N LEU A 309 31.96 17.51 -16.42
CA LEU A 309 30.87 18.24 -15.77
C LEU A 309 29.64 17.35 -15.62
N TRP A 310 29.25 16.62 -16.67
CA TRP A 310 28.18 15.62 -16.59
C TRP A 310 28.49 14.54 -15.54
N ARG A 311 29.73 14.02 -15.53
CA ARG A 311 30.16 13.00 -14.57
C ARG A 311 30.16 13.55 -13.13
N LYS A 312 30.62 14.79 -12.92
CA LYS A 312 30.62 15.44 -11.61
C LYS A 312 29.20 15.68 -11.11
N ARG A 313 28.32 16.23 -11.95
CA ARG A 313 26.89 16.39 -11.61
C ARG A 313 26.24 15.07 -11.26
N ARG A 314 26.48 14.02 -12.06
CA ARG A 314 25.96 12.68 -11.80
C ARG A 314 26.47 12.08 -10.48
N LEU A 315 27.69 12.43 -10.06
CA LEU A 315 28.24 12.03 -8.75
C LEU A 315 27.66 12.85 -7.60
N THR A 316 27.51 14.15 -7.77
CA THR A 316 26.87 15.03 -6.79
C THR A 316 25.41 14.65 -6.57
N ASP A 317 24.67 14.33 -7.64
CA ASP A 317 23.29 13.84 -7.56
C ASP A 317 23.21 12.50 -6.83
N ARG A 318 24.23 11.65 -6.94
CA ARG A 318 24.30 10.39 -6.17
C ARG A 318 24.58 10.63 -4.69
N LEU A 319 25.48 11.57 -4.37
CA LEU A 319 25.80 11.96 -2.99
C LEU A 319 24.61 12.62 -2.29
N SER A 320 23.97 13.60 -2.94
CA SER A 320 22.78 14.27 -2.39
C SER A 320 21.61 13.31 -2.22
N ASN A 321 21.45 12.35 -3.13
CA ASN A 321 20.47 11.27 -2.95
C ASN A 321 20.83 10.33 -1.79
N ALA A 322 22.10 10.00 -1.59
CA ALA A 322 22.54 9.19 -0.45
C ALA A 322 22.30 9.91 0.89
N GLU A 323 22.62 11.20 0.98
CA GLU A 323 22.32 12.03 2.17
C GLU A 323 20.82 12.11 2.44
N ARG A 324 20.01 12.33 1.39
CA ARG A 324 18.55 12.34 1.52
C ARG A 324 18.01 11.00 2.00
N LEU A 325 18.53 9.89 1.49
CA LEU A 325 18.18 8.54 1.95
C LEU A 325 18.51 8.37 3.44
N LEU A 326 19.69 8.79 3.88
CA LEU A 326 20.12 8.71 5.28
C LEU A 326 19.18 9.49 6.21
N LEU A 327 18.84 10.74 5.85
CA LEU A 327 17.91 11.56 6.62
C LEU A 327 16.52 10.92 6.71
N GLN A 328 16.03 10.31 5.62
CA GLN A 328 14.73 9.66 5.60
C GLN A 328 14.70 8.34 6.38
N THR A 329 15.79 7.55 6.37
CA THR A 329 15.91 6.38 7.25
C THR A 329 15.94 6.77 8.72
N ARG A 330 16.57 7.90 9.07
CA ARG A 330 16.56 8.42 10.44
C ARG A 330 15.15 8.75 10.88
N ASP A 331 14.41 9.53 10.09
CA ASP A 331 13.01 9.91 10.39
C ASP A 331 12.09 8.68 10.51
N SER A 332 12.31 7.66 9.67
CA SER A 332 11.56 6.39 9.77
C SER A 332 11.91 5.60 11.02
N ALA A 333 13.19 5.58 11.43
CA ALA A 333 13.63 4.92 12.65
C ALA A 333 13.14 5.64 13.91
N GLU A 334 13.11 6.98 13.90
CA GLU A 334 12.53 7.80 14.96
C GLU A 334 11.04 7.49 15.14
N LYS A 335 10.25 7.48 14.05
CA LYS A 335 8.83 7.09 14.11
C LYS A 335 8.60 5.68 14.62
N GLN A 336 9.44 4.73 14.23
CA GLN A 336 9.35 3.36 14.75
C GLN A 336 9.68 3.31 16.24
N PHE A 337 10.71 4.04 16.68
CA PHE A 337 11.09 4.13 18.08
C PHE A 337 10.00 4.75 18.94
N ASP A 338 9.40 5.85 18.48
CA ASP A 338 8.28 6.51 19.15
C ASP A 338 7.08 5.58 19.27
N GLY A 339 6.76 4.84 18.19
CA GLY A 339 5.70 3.82 18.21
C GLY A 339 5.99 2.69 19.21
N PHE A 340 7.25 2.25 19.32
CA PHE A 340 7.66 1.27 20.34
C PHE A 340 7.51 1.82 21.75
N GLN A 341 7.93 3.06 22.01
CA GLN A 341 7.79 3.71 23.31
C GLN A 341 6.32 3.83 23.72
N GLN A 342 5.46 4.27 22.81
CA GLN A 342 4.03 4.39 23.06
C GLN A 342 3.39 3.02 23.38
N THR A 343 3.68 2.00 22.56
CA THR A 343 3.17 0.64 22.80
C THR A 343 3.63 0.09 24.16
N ASN A 344 4.88 0.35 24.54
CA ASN A 344 5.41 -0.14 25.81
C ASN A 344 4.79 0.61 27.01
N ALA A 345 4.56 1.93 26.89
CA ALA A 345 3.84 2.72 27.88
C ALA A 345 2.39 2.22 28.05
N ASP A 346 1.71 1.91 26.95
CA ASP A 346 0.35 1.35 26.98
C ASP A 346 0.31 -0.04 27.63
N LEU A 347 1.30 -0.90 27.36
CA LEU A 347 1.43 -2.20 28.03
C LEU A 347 1.74 -2.05 29.53
N GLN A 348 2.55 -1.07 29.92
CA GLN A 348 2.81 -0.79 31.34
C GLN A 348 1.53 -0.30 32.05
N LEU A 349 0.78 0.61 31.42
CA LEU A 349 -0.50 1.08 31.93
C LEU A 349 -1.50 -0.07 32.08
N SER A 350 -1.65 -0.91 31.05
CA SER A 350 -2.55 -2.06 31.09
C SER A 350 -2.16 -3.07 32.17
N ASN A 351 -0.87 -3.35 32.36
CA ASN A 351 -0.40 -4.22 33.45
C ASN A 351 -0.66 -3.63 34.85
N VAL A 352 -0.50 -2.31 35.03
CA VAL A 352 -0.82 -1.64 36.29
C VAL A 352 -2.31 -1.67 36.57
N THR A 353 -3.15 -1.42 35.56
CA THR A 353 -4.61 -1.49 35.67
C THR A 353 -5.06 -2.91 36.01
N LEU A 354 -4.57 -3.93 35.29
CA LEU A 354 -4.88 -5.33 35.59
C LEU A 354 -4.45 -5.71 37.01
N ASN A 355 -3.23 -5.36 37.44
CA ASN A 355 -2.78 -5.63 38.80
C ASN A 355 -3.63 -4.92 39.86
N SER A 356 -4.13 -3.72 39.59
CA SER A 356 -5.04 -3.02 40.50
C SER A 356 -6.41 -3.68 40.60
N GLU A 357 -6.89 -4.32 39.52
CA GLU A 357 -8.15 -5.08 39.52
C GLU A 357 -8.00 -6.45 40.22
N THR A 358 -6.87 -7.14 40.04
CA THR A 358 -6.58 -8.39 40.77
C THR A 358 -6.31 -8.16 42.26
N LEU A 359 -5.67 -7.05 42.64
CA LEU A 359 -5.47 -6.69 44.05
C LEU A 359 -6.73 -6.11 44.71
N GLY A 360 -7.71 -5.65 43.92
CA GLY A 360 -9.01 -5.18 44.41
C GLY A 360 -10.03 -6.30 44.68
N THR A 361 -9.72 -7.56 44.35
CA THR A 361 -10.61 -8.71 44.52
C THR A 361 -10.28 -9.61 45.71
N ASP A 362 -9.21 -9.33 46.47
CA ASP A 362 -8.94 -9.98 47.76
C ASP A 362 -9.63 -9.22 48.90
N ASP A 363 -10.92 -9.50 49.13
CA ASP A 363 -11.69 -9.05 50.29
C ASP A 363 -11.23 -9.81 51.57
N PRO A 364 -10.62 -9.15 52.57
CA PRO A 364 -10.14 -9.80 53.80
C PRO A 364 -11.27 -10.09 54.82
N ALA A 365 -12.54 -10.15 54.41
CA ALA A 365 -13.68 -10.37 55.31
C ALA A 365 -14.16 -11.83 55.43
N ARG A 366 -13.36 -12.83 55.03
CA ARG A 366 -13.73 -14.26 55.17
C ARG A 366 -12.74 -15.10 55.99
N ASP A 367 -12.34 -14.61 57.16
CA ASP A 367 -11.76 -15.49 58.18
C ASP A 367 -12.16 -15.10 59.61
N ARG A 368 -13.41 -15.40 59.97
CA ARG A 368 -13.84 -15.55 61.37
C ARG A 368 -14.79 -16.76 61.48
N ARG A 369 -14.21 -17.96 61.47
CA ARG A 369 -14.83 -19.13 62.11
C ARG A 369 -13.81 -19.78 63.04
N GLY A 370 -13.79 -19.33 64.29
CA GLY A 370 -13.09 -20.00 65.36
C GLY A 370 -13.75 -21.34 65.73
N PRO A 371 -12.99 -22.33 66.23
CA PRO A 371 -13.52 -23.62 66.62
C PRO A 371 -14.19 -23.55 68.00
N GLN A 372 -15.49 -23.91 68.09
CA GLN A 372 -16.17 -24.13 69.37
C GLN A 372 -15.92 -25.56 69.85
N PHE A 373 -15.19 -25.66 70.96
CA PHE A 373 -15.07 -26.85 71.81
C PHE A 373 -16.41 -27.17 72.48
N HIS A 374 -16.91 -28.40 72.30
CA HIS A 374 -17.96 -28.97 73.15
C HIS A 374 -17.33 -29.68 74.36
N ALA A 375 -17.57 -29.13 75.57
CA ALA A 375 -17.44 -29.85 76.82
C ALA A 375 -18.83 -30.36 77.25
N ARG A 376 -18.95 -31.66 77.52
CA ARG A 376 -20.07 -32.28 78.25
C ARG A 376 -19.74 -32.34 79.74
N PRO A 377 -20.73 -32.15 80.62
CA PRO A 377 -20.78 -32.86 81.89
C PRO A 377 -22.06 -33.71 82.01
N GLY A 378 -21.96 -34.85 82.71
CA GLY A 378 -23.08 -35.72 83.09
C GLY A 378 -23.03 -37.08 82.42
#